data_AF-A0A3C0UT23-F1
#
_entry.id   AF-A0A3C0UT23-F1
#
_cell.length_a   1.000
_cell.length_b   1.000
_cell.length_c   1.000
_cell.angle_alpha   90.00
_cell.angle_beta   90.00
_cell.angle_gamma   90.00
#
_symmetry.space_group_name_H-M   'P 1'
#
loop_
_entity.id
_entity.type
_entity.pdbx_description
1 polymer ?
#
loop_
_entity_poly.entity_id
_entity_poly.type
_entity_poly.pdbx_seq_one_letter_code
_entity_poly.pdbx_strand_id
1 'polypeptide(L)'
;TSRRNVNNNYRLIKMSHVLLWLAECEVELGNLAAAEGYVNQLRVRAKTGSVQDPTVTYKVEPYPTGTFAGKGADFARNAVRMEQRLEFAMEGHRFFDLVRWGIAEKVLNKYAAEESVQGTEPSGRKFNKRSYMVGKVFASKNLYFPLPQDEILNSQKGGQPTLKQNPGY
;
A
#
# COMPACT_ATOMS: atom_id res chain seq x y z
N THR A 1 33.31 -20.61 1.18
CA THR A 1 32.28 -20.08 2.09
C THR A 1 31.62 -18.88 1.41
N SER A 2 30.39 -19.07 0.90
CA SER A 2 29.62 -18.00 0.25
C SER A 2 29.32 -16.90 1.27
N ARG A 3 29.85 -15.69 1.05
CA ARG A 3 29.54 -14.51 1.85
C ARG A 3 28.06 -14.20 1.67
N ARG A 4 27.23 -14.53 2.66
CA ARG A 4 25.89 -13.95 2.75
C ARG A 4 26.08 -12.44 2.93
N ASN A 5 25.94 -11.69 1.84
CA ASN A 5 25.84 -10.22 1.87
C ASN A 5 24.52 -9.88 2.58
N VAL A 6 24.56 -9.79 3.91
CA VAL A 6 23.42 -9.41 4.75
C VAL A 6 23.25 -7.90 4.90
N ASN A 7 24.20 -7.11 4.37
CA ASN A 7 24.14 -5.66 4.39
C ASN A 7 23.53 -5.15 3.07
N ASN A 8 22.19 -5.03 3.05
CA ASN A 8 21.50 -4.29 2.00
C ASN A 8 21.26 -2.86 2.49
N ASN A 9 21.65 -1.86 1.69
CA ASN A 9 21.40 -0.47 2.03
C ASN A 9 19.89 -0.19 1.98
N TYR A 10 19.35 0.34 3.08
CA TYR A 10 17.96 0.76 3.14
C TYR A 10 17.75 1.99 2.26
N ARG A 11 16.88 1.87 1.26
CA ARG A 11 16.53 2.96 0.35
C ARG A 11 15.29 3.66 0.90
N LEU A 12 15.48 4.82 1.53
CA LEU A 12 14.36 5.61 2.04
C LEU A 12 13.49 6.18 0.90
N ILE A 13 14.13 6.62 -0.18
CA ILE A 13 13.46 7.11 -1.39
C ILE A 13 14.17 6.51 -2.61
N LYS A 14 13.39 6.10 -3.61
CA LYS A 14 13.85 5.60 -4.92
C LYS A 14 13.12 6.34 -6.04
N MET A 15 13.70 6.35 -7.24
CA MET A 15 13.12 7.03 -8.41
C MET A 15 11.66 6.61 -8.67
N SER A 16 11.30 5.35 -8.42
CA SER A 16 9.92 4.90 -8.59
C SER A 16 8.91 5.58 -7.66
N HIS A 17 9.33 6.09 -6.49
CA HIS A 17 8.48 6.96 -5.65
C HIS A 17 8.10 8.23 -6.39
N VAL A 18 9.11 8.95 -6.91
CA VAL A 18 8.91 10.23 -7.59
C VAL A 18 8.03 10.05 -8.82
N LEU A 19 8.28 8.99 -9.62
CA LEU A 19 7.48 8.69 -10.80
C LEU A 19 6.01 8.37 -10.46
N LEU A 20 5.76 7.58 -9.41
CA LEU A 20 4.40 7.22 -9.03
C LEU A 20 3.64 8.35 -8.34
N TRP A 21 4.32 9.20 -7.58
CA TRP A 21 3.71 10.42 -7.04
C TRP A 21 3.37 11.41 -8.15
N LEU A 22 4.26 11.57 -9.14
CA LEU A 22 3.96 12.38 -10.31
C LEU A 22 2.78 11.81 -11.10
N ALA A 23 2.75 10.49 -11.35
CA ALA A 23 1.60 9.83 -11.98
C ALA A 23 0.29 10.07 -11.21
N GLU A 24 0.34 10.01 -9.88
CA GLU A 24 -0.82 10.30 -9.02
C GLU A 24 -1.28 11.76 -9.17
N CYS A 25 -0.36 12.73 -9.13
CA CYS A 25 -0.67 14.14 -9.36
C CYS A 25 -1.29 14.38 -10.74
N GLU A 26 -0.73 13.78 -11.80
CA GLU A 26 -1.26 13.93 -13.16
C GLU A 26 -2.68 13.37 -13.29
N VAL A 27 -3.00 12.26 -12.59
CA VAL A 27 -4.38 11.75 -12.54
C VAL A 27 -5.32 12.76 -11.91
N GLU A 28 -4.93 13.36 -10.78
CA GLU A 28 -5.77 14.36 -10.08
C GLU A 28 -5.91 15.67 -10.86
N LEU A 29 -4.91 16.02 -11.69
CA LEU A 29 -4.96 17.15 -12.62
C LEU A 29 -5.74 16.84 -13.91
N GLY A 30 -6.13 15.58 -14.15
CA GLY A 30 -6.83 15.14 -15.36
C GLY A 30 -5.93 14.85 -16.57
N ASN A 31 -4.61 14.89 -16.40
CA ASN A 31 -3.61 14.61 -17.44
C ASN A 31 -3.37 13.09 -17.60
N LEU A 32 -4.42 12.38 -17.97
CA LEU A 32 -4.44 10.91 -17.93
C LEU A 32 -3.41 10.23 -18.84
N ALA A 33 -3.09 10.85 -19.99
CA ALA A 33 -2.05 10.34 -20.89
C ALA A 33 -0.63 10.44 -20.28
N ALA A 34 -0.35 11.51 -19.54
CA ALA A 34 0.93 11.69 -18.85
C ALA A 34 1.07 10.67 -17.71
N ALA A 35 0.02 10.50 -16.90
CA ALA A 35 -0.03 9.48 -15.85
C ALA A 35 0.22 8.06 -16.38
N GLU A 36 -0.39 7.70 -17.51
CA GLU A 36 -0.16 6.42 -18.18
C GLU A 36 1.31 6.25 -18.58
N GLY A 37 1.92 7.30 -19.14
CA GLY A 37 3.33 7.32 -19.49
C GLY A 37 4.24 7.01 -18.31
N TYR A 38 4.03 7.66 -17.16
CA TYR A 38 4.84 7.44 -15.95
C TYR A 38 4.66 6.04 -15.36
N VAL A 39 3.43 5.52 -15.32
CA VAL A 39 3.18 4.13 -14.90
C VAL A 39 3.85 3.14 -15.86
N ASN A 40 3.76 3.37 -17.17
CA ASN A 40 4.36 2.51 -18.17
C ASN A 40 5.90 2.47 -18.08
N GLN A 41 6.58 3.54 -17.67
CA GLN A 41 8.02 3.51 -17.42
C GLN A 41 8.40 2.43 -16.38
N LEU A 42 7.63 2.33 -15.30
CA LEU A 42 7.85 1.31 -14.26
C LEU A 42 7.51 -0.09 -14.74
N ARG A 43 6.40 -0.23 -15.46
CA ARG A 43 5.96 -1.54 -15.98
C ARG A 43 6.94 -2.09 -17.01
N VAL A 44 7.51 -1.24 -17.88
CA VAL A 44 8.56 -1.62 -18.83
C VAL A 44 9.83 -2.05 -18.09
N ARG A 45 10.25 -1.31 -17.06
CA ARG A 45 11.40 -1.67 -16.22
C ARG A 45 11.18 -2.99 -15.47
N ALA A 46 9.97 -3.24 -14.97
CA ALA A 46 9.63 -4.49 -14.31
C ALA A 46 9.59 -5.66 -15.29
N LYS A 47 9.01 -5.48 -16.49
CA LYS A 47 8.96 -6.48 -17.56
C LYS A 47 10.35 -6.94 -18.01
N THR A 48 11.29 -6.00 -18.12
CA THR A 48 12.67 -6.25 -18.58
C THR A 48 13.65 -6.56 -17.45
N GLY A 49 13.15 -6.66 -16.20
CA GLY A 49 13.98 -6.94 -15.04
C GLY A 49 14.58 -8.35 -15.06
N SER A 50 15.74 -8.50 -14.43
CA SER A 50 16.40 -9.80 -14.30
C SER A 50 15.61 -10.72 -13.37
N VAL A 51 15.33 -11.93 -13.83
CA VAL A 51 14.77 -13.01 -13.00
C VAL A 51 15.91 -13.76 -12.29
N GLN A 52 15.71 -14.06 -11.01
CA GLN A 52 16.60 -14.98 -10.30
C GLN A 52 16.39 -16.43 -10.76
N ASP A 53 15.17 -16.75 -11.18
CA ASP A 53 14.77 -18.07 -11.70
C ASP A 53 14.25 -17.90 -13.13
N PRO A 54 14.94 -18.46 -14.15
CA PRO A 54 14.56 -18.32 -15.56
C PRO A 54 13.25 -19.03 -15.91
N THR A 55 12.71 -19.88 -15.03
CA THR A 55 11.40 -20.52 -15.21
C THR A 55 10.24 -19.60 -14.85
N VAL A 56 10.51 -18.51 -14.12
CA VAL A 56 9.49 -17.53 -13.72
C VAL A 56 9.15 -16.63 -14.90
N THR A 57 7.91 -16.71 -15.35
CA THR A 57 7.37 -15.81 -16.39
C THR A 57 6.72 -14.59 -15.75
N TYR A 58 7.32 -13.41 -15.89
CA TYR A 58 6.66 -12.16 -15.49
C TYR A 58 5.50 -11.85 -16.43
N LYS A 59 4.31 -11.66 -15.85
CA LYS A 59 3.11 -11.18 -16.56
C LYS A 59 2.90 -9.70 -16.28
N VAL A 60 3.87 -8.89 -16.68
CA VAL A 60 3.82 -7.43 -16.54
C VAL A 60 3.89 -6.82 -17.94
N GLU A 61 2.80 -6.22 -18.38
CA GLU A 61 2.70 -5.53 -19.67
C GLU A 61 2.36 -4.05 -19.45
N PRO A 62 2.97 -3.11 -20.20
CA PRO A 62 2.55 -1.72 -20.17
C PRO A 62 1.08 -1.61 -20.60
N TYR A 63 0.39 -0.59 -20.08
CA TYR A 63 -0.94 -0.24 -20.56
C TYR A 63 -0.85 0.22 -22.02
N PRO A 64 -1.71 -0.30 -22.92
CA PRO A 64 -1.80 0.21 -24.28
C PRO A 64 -2.08 1.71 -24.30
N THR A 65 -1.52 2.42 -25.27
CA THR A 65 -1.67 3.88 -25.40
C THR A 65 -3.14 4.30 -25.38
N GLY A 66 -3.47 5.24 -24.49
CA GLY A 66 -4.82 5.79 -24.35
C GLY A 66 -5.75 4.98 -23.46
N THR A 67 -5.26 3.95 -22.78
CA THR A 67 -6.07 3.15 -21.83
C THR A 67 -6.58 4.02 -20.68
N PHE A 68 -5.74 4.88 -20.11
CA PHE A 68 -6.12 5.74 -18.99
C PHE A 68 -7.15 6.78 -19.43
N ALA A 69 -6.91 7.43 -20.58
CA ALA A 69 -7.86 8.40 -21.15
C ALA A 69 -9.20 7.74 -21.51
N GLY A 70 -9.18 6.56 -22.14
CA GLY A 70 -10.38 5.85 -22.57
C GLY A 70 -11.20 5.25 -21.44
N LYS A 71 -10.58 4.88 -20.32
CA LYS A 71 -11.27 4.32 -19.13
C LYS A 71 -11.57 5.36 -18.05
N GLY A 72 -11.02 6.56 -18.16
CA GLY A 72 -11.28 7.69 -17.28
C GLY A 72 -10.45 7.72 -15.99
N ALA A 73 -10.60 8.81 -15.26
CA ALA A 73 -9.78 9.15 -14.10
C ALA A 73 -9.86 8.12 -12.96
N ASP A 74 -11.02 7.52 -12.71
CA ASP A 74 -11.16 6.51 -11.66
C ASP A 74 -10.40 5.22 -11.96
N PHE A 75 -10.37 4.80 -13.24
CA PHE A 75 -9.54 3.69 -13.66
C PHE A 75 -8.06 4.03 -13.50
N ALA A 76 -7.64 5.20 -13.99
CA ALA A 76 -6.26 5.65 -13.90
C ALA A 76 -5.77 5.74 -12.44
N ARG A 77 -6.59 6.31 -11.55
CA ARG A 77 -6.31 6.39 -10.11
C ARG A 77 -6.12 5.00 -9.50
N ASN A 78 -7.00 4.06 -9.81
CA ASN A 78 -6.87 2.70 -9.31
C ASN A 78 -5.67 1.95 -9.89
N ALA A 79 -5.32 2.19 -11.16
CA ALA A 79 -4.12 1.65 -11.78
C ALA A 79 -2.85 2.16 -11.09
N VAL A 80 -2.74 3.48 -10.85
CA VAL A 80 -1.62 4.09 -10.10
C VAL A 80 -1.53 3.51 -8.68
N ARG A 81 -2.65 3.42 -7.95
CA ARG A 81 -2.70 2.83 -6.60
C ARG A 81 -2.31 1.35 -6.57
N MET A 82 -2.62 0.60 -7.62
CA MET A 82 -2.22 -0.79 -7.77
C MET A 82 -0.71 -0.89 -8.03
N GLU A 83 -0.16 -0.03 -8.90
CA GLU A 83 1.27 0.00 -9.19
C GLU A 83 2.09 0.36 -7.95
N GLN A 84 1.65 1.34 -7.15
CA GLN A 84 2.26 1.65 -5.84
C GLN A 84 2.26 0.44 -4.89
N ARG A 85 1.18 -0.33 -4.85
CA ARG A 85 1.11 -1.55 -4.02
C ARG A 85 2.12 -2.60 -4.47
N LEU A 86 2.31 -2.77 -5.77
CA LEU A 86 3.20 -3.78 -6.34
C LEU A 86 4.68 -3.37 -6.18
N GLU A 87 5.01 -2.12 -6.52
CA GLU A 87 6.38 -1.62 -6.55
C GLU A 87 6.96 -1.37 -5.14
N PHE A 88 6.12 -1.10 -4.13
CA PHE A 88 6.54 -0.84 -2.75
C PHE A 88 6.10 -1.95 -1.77
N ALA A 89 5.82 -3.15 -2.27
CA ALA A 89 5.48 -4.28 -1.43
C ALA A 89 6.60 -4.55 -0.41
N MET A 90 6.22 -4.70 0.87
CA MET A 90 7.15 -4.93 1.99
C MET A 90 8.11 -3.77 2.31
N GLU A 91 7.87 -2.57 1.77
CA GLU A 91 8.69 -1.38 2.07
C GLU A 91 8.05 -0.42 3.11
N GLY A 92 6.86 -0.75 3.62
CA GLY A 92 6.21 -0.01 4.73
C GLY A 92 5.24 1.11 4.33
N HIS A 93 5.04 1.36 3.04
CA HIS A 93 4.22 2.48 2.56
C HIS A 93 2.71 2.24 2.64
N ARG A 94 2.28 0.98 2.49
CA ARG A 94 0.88 0.64 2.21
C ARG A 94 -0.12 1.20 3.22
N PHE A 95 0.19 1.21 4.51
CA PHE A 95 -0.72 1.74 5.53
C PHE A 95 -0.94 3.25 5.34
N PHE A 96 0.15 4.01 5.21
CA PHE A 96 0.10 5.45 5.03
C PHE A 96 -0.61 5.85 3.73
N ASP A 97 -0.39 5.09 2.66
CA ASP A 97 -1.11 5.28 1.39
C ASP A 97 -2.62 5.10 1.55
N LEU A 98 -3.05 4.05 2.24
CA LEU A 98 -4.47 3.81 2.48
C LEU A 98 -5.12 4.92 3.34
N VAL A 99 -4.39 5.41 4.34
CA VAL A 99 -4.85 6.50 5.23
C VAL A 99 -4.97 7.81 4.46
N ARG A 100 -3.92 8.23 3.73
CA ARG A 100 -3.95 9.51 2.98
C ARG A 100 -4.99 9.51 1.85
N TRP A 101 -5.31 8.34 1.29
CA TRP A 101 -6.37 8.18 0.30
C TRP A 101 -7.78 8.11 0.92
N GLY A 102 -7.91 8.04 2.24
CA GLY A 102 -9.20 7.91 2.93
C GLY A 102 -9.89 6.57 2.71
N ILE A 103 -9.16 5.51 2.34
CA ILE A 103 -9.73 4.18 2.03
C ILE A 103 -9.26 3.07 2.96
N ALA A 104 -8.51 3.40 4.02
CA ALA A 104 -7.99 2.43 4.99
C ALA A 104 -9.08 1.55 5.59
N GLU A 105 -10.16 2.14 6.09
CA GLU A 105 -11.26 1.40 6.71
C GLU A 105 -11.89 0.39 5.75
N LYS A 106 -12.23 0.84 4.53
CA LYS A 106 -12.80 -0.02 3.48
C LYS A 106 -11.88 -1.19 3.12
N VAL A 107 -10.59 -0.91 2.91
CA VAL A 107 -9.63 -1.92 2.44
C VAL A 107 -9.26 -2.90 3.55
N LEU A 108 -8.99 -2.41 4.76
CA LEU A 108 -8.54 -3.24 5.88
C LEU A 108 -9.67 -4.12 6.44
N ASN A 109 -10.91 -3.62 6.51
CA ASN A 109 -12.05 -4.44 6.92
C ASN A 109 -12.37 -5.53 5.88
N LYS A 110 -12.31 -5.20 4.59
CA LYS A 110 -12.45 -6.20 3.52
C LYS A 110 -11.38 -7.28 3.64
N TYR A 111 -10.12 -6.88 3.82
CA TYR A 111 -9.01 -7.82 4.01
C TYR A 111 -9.19 -8.71 5.25
N ALA A 112 -9.58 -8.13 6.40
CA ALA A 112 -9.83 -8.88 7.62
C ALA A 112 -10.92 -9.95 7.43
N ALA A 113 -12.02 -9.58 6.78
CA ALA A 113 -13.11 -10.50 6.47
C ALA A 113 -12.63 -11.66 5.57
N GLU A 114 -11.99 -11.34 4.43
CA GLU A 114 -11.53 -12.35 3.46
C GLU A 114 -10.47 -13.30 4.03
N GLU A 115 -9.54 -12.78 4.84
CA GLU A 115 -8.47 -13.59 5.42
C GLU A 115 -8.90 -14.39 6.66
N SER A 116 -10.01 -14.01 7.30
CA SER A 116 -10.57 -14.74 8.44
C SER A 116 -11.27 -16.05 8.03
N VAL A 117 -11.60 -16.21 6.75
CA VAL A 117 -12.26 -17.41 6.22
C VAL A 117 -11.28 -18.60 6.17
N GLN A 118 -11.78 -19.79 6.47
CA GLN A 118 -11.00 -21.03 6.33
C GLN A 118 -10.56 -21.25 4.88
N GLY A 119 -9.30 -21.64 4.70
CA GLY A 119 -8.79 -22.13 3.43
C GLY A 119 -9.21 -23.59 3.20
N THR A 120 -9.26 -23.98 1.93
CA THR A 120 -9.49 -25.37 1.52
C THR A 120 -8.37 -25.77 0.57
N GLU A 121 -7.69 -26.85 0.88
CA GLU A 121 -6.68 -27.43 -0.02
C GLU A 121 -7.33 -28.15 -1.20
N PRO A 122 -6.59 -28.45 -2.28
CA PRO A 122 -7.07 -29.30 -3.36
C PRO A 122 -7.54 -30.69 -2.89
N SER A 123 -7.01 -31.18 -1.76
CA SER A 123 -7.42 -32.42 -1.08
C SER A 123 -8.79 -32.34 -0.40
N GLY A 124 -9.42 -31.17 -0.35
CA GLY A 124 -10.67 -30.91 0.39
C GLY A 124 -10.46 -30.62 1.88
N ARG A 125 -9.23 -30.72 2.38
CA ARG A 125 -8.90 -30.41 3.78
C ARG A 125 -9.10 -28.91 4.05
N LYS A 126 -9.93 -28.60 5.05
CA LYS A 126 -10.11 -27.23 5.55
C LYS A 126 -9.03 -26.88 6.58
N PHE A 127 -8.58 -25.63 6.58
CA PHE A 127 -7.64 -25.13 7.58
C PHE A 127 -7.95 -23.68 7.96
N ASN A 128 -7.63 -23.33 9.20
CA ASN A 128 -7.75 -21.94 9.66
C ASN A 128 -6.62 -21.12 9.03
N LYS A 129 -6.98 -20.13 8.20
CA LYS A 129 -6.02 -19.26 7.52
C LYS A 129 -5.47 -18.19 8.46
N ARG A 130 -6.32 -17.27 8.92
CA ARG A 130 -5.99 -16.25 9.94
C ARG A 130 -7.11 -16.11 10.95
N SER A 131 -7.30 -17.12 11.80
CA SER A 131 -8.37 -17.13 12.81
C SER A 131 -8.32 -15.92 13.77
N TYR A 132 -7.14 -15.34 14.00
CA TYR A 132 -6.99 -14.11 14.80
C TYR A 132 -7.61 -12.85 14.16
N MET A 133 -7.99 -12.89 12.88
CA MET A 133 -8.68 -11.81 12.18
C MET A 133 -10.21 -11.89 12.33
N VAL A 134 -10.76 -12.99 12.84
CA VAL A 134 -12.20 -13.16 13.02
C VAL A 134 -12.73 -12.07 13.96
N GLY A 135 -13.74 -11.34 13.50
CA GLY A 135 -14.38 -10.26 14.25
C GLY A 135 -13.51 -9.01 14.44
N LYS A 136 -12.34 -8.92 13.79
CA LYS A 136 -11.51 -7.71 13.85
C LYS A 136 -12.09 -6.63 12.97
N VAL A 137 -12.20 -5.43 13.53
CA VAL A 137 -12.70 -4.23 12.87
C VAL A 137 -11.64 -3.15 12.96
N PHE A 138 -11.31 -2.58 11.81
CA PHE A 138 -10.59 -1.32 11.70
C PHE A 138 -11.61 -0.19 11.71
N ALA A 139 -11.50 0.74 12.65
CA ALA A 139 -12.39 1.89 12.80
C ALA A 139 -11.63 3.20 12.55
N SER A 140 -12.36 4.31 12.37
CA SER A 140 -11.77 5.62 12.11
C SER A 140 -10.76 6.08 13.18
N LYS A 141 -10.93 5.68 14.45
CA LYS A 141 -9.93 5.95 15.50
C LYS A 141 -8.57 5.31 15.19
N ASN A 142 -8.53 4.18 14.49
CA ASN A 142 -7.30 3.45 14.18
C ASN A 142 -6.47 4.06 13.02
N LEU A 143 -6.90 5.20 12.45
CA LEU A 143 -6.13 5.91 11.42
C LEU A 143 -4.80 6.45 11.94
N TYR A 144 -4.76 6.81 13.22
CA TYR A 144 -3.59 7.38 13.89
C TYR A 144 -3.28 6.60 15.17
N PHE A 145 -2.01 6.52 15.53
CA PHE A 145 -1.63 5.96 16.83
C PHE A 145 -2.19 6.82 17.97
N PRO A 146 -2.64 6.23 19.09
CA PRO A 146 -2.98 6.99 20.27
C PRO A 146 -1.75 7.71 20.81
N LEU A 147 -1.94 8.91 21.34
CA LEU A 147 -0.89 9.55 22.13
C LEU A 147 -0.66 8.72 23.41
N PRO A 148 0.60 8.45 23.79
CA PRO A 148 0.89 7.75 25.04
C PRO A 148 0.30 8.51 26.23
N GLN A 149 -0.35 7.79 27.15
CA GLN A 149 -1.06 8.40 28.27
C GLN A 149 -0.12 9.21 29.18
N ASP A 150 1.10 8.71 29.39
CA ASP A 150 2.11 9.37 30.22
C ASP A 150 2.51 10.73 29.64
N GLU A 151 2.58 10.87 28.31
CA GLU A 151 2.89 12.16 27.67
C GLU A 151 1.78 13.18 27.89
N ILE A 152 0.52 12.75 27.88
CA ILE A 152 -0.62 13.62 28.19
C ILE A 152 -0.52 14.10 29.65
N LEU A 153 -0.23 13.19 30.58
CA LEU A 153 -0.09 13.50 32.00
C LEU A 153 1.11 14.41 32.30
N ASN A 154 2.23 14.22 31.60
CA ASN A 154 3.43 15.04 31.75
C ASN A 154 3.25 16.44 31.14
N SER A 155 2.33 16.60 30.21
CA SER A 155 2.08 17.87 29.50
C SER A 155 1.14 18.83 30.24
N GLN A 156 1.34 19.10 31.53
CA GLN A 156 0.41 19.95 32.30
C GLN A 156 0.90 21.39 32.48
N LYS A 157 0.00 22.36 32.33
CA LYS A 157 0.19 23.77 32.73
C LYS A 157 -0.96 24.19 33.64
N GLY A 158 -0.66 24.51 34.90
CA GLY A 158 -1.68 24.86 35.89
C GLY A 158 -2.63 23.70 36.23
N GLY A 159 -2.12 22.46 36.25
CA GLY A 159 -2.90 21.25 36.56
C GLY A 159 -3.83 20.78 35.43
N GLN A 160 -3.79 21.43 34.26
CA GLN A 160 -4.57 21.04 33.08
C GLN A 160 -3.64 20.50 31.97
N PRO A 161 -3.96 19.34 31.37
CA PRO A 161 -3.21 18.84 30.22
C PRO A 161 -3.25 19.81 29.04
N THR A 162 -2.11 19.95 28.37
CA THR A 162 -1.94 20.78 27.16
C THR A 162 -1.99 19.93 25.90
N LEU A 163 -1.52 18.68 25.96
CA LEU A 163 -1.76 17.69 24.90
C LEU A 163 -3.16 17.11 25.05
N LYS A 164 -3.85 16.99 23.91
CA LYS A 164 -5.18 16.39 23.80
C LYS A 164 -5.09 15.10 23.00
N GLN A 165 -5.78 14.06 23.47
CA GLN A 165 -5.84 12.77 22.79
C GLN A 165 -6.54 12.86 21.43
N ASN A 166 -6.17 11.95 20.53
CA ASN A 166 -6.84 11.75 19.26
C ASN A 166 -8.31 11.28 19.47
N PRO A 167 -9.26 11.68 18.61
CA PRO A 167 -10.66 11.29 18.77
C PRO A 167 -10.86 9.77 18.86
N GLY A 168 -11.62 9.31 19.87
CA GLY A 168 -12.02 7.92 20.04
C GLY A 168 -11.05 7.03 20.87
N TYR A 169 -10.02 7.63 21.47
CA TYR A 169 -9.12 7.01 22.43
C TYR A 169 -9.30 7.55 23.85
#